data_AF-A0A7X7ICF8-F1
#
_entry.id   AF-A0A7X7ICF8-F1
#
_cell.length_a   1.000
_cell.length_b   1.000
_cell.length_c   1.000
_cell.angle_alpha   90.00
_cell.angle_beta   90.00
_cell.angle_gamma   90.00
#
_symmetry.space_group_name_H-M   'P 1'
#
loop_
_entity.id
_entity.type
_entity.pdbx_description
1 polymer ?
#
loop_
_entity_poly.entity_id
_entity_poly.type
_entity_poly.pdbx_seq_one_letter_code
_entity_poly.pdbx_strand_id
1 'polypeptide(L)' 'MQRSFKLVGALTLVGSLAAGTYYLLFMRSRRPQVELYFDDGSMVALPADTAEAAPFTAIANDVLKDNPISC' A
#
# COMPACT_ATOMS: atom_id res chain seq x y z
N MET A 1 23.84 1.84 35.18
CA MET A 1 23.65 0.84 34.10
C MET A 1 22.19 0.40 33.92
N GLN A 2 21.51 -0.13 34.94
CA GLN A 2 20.15 -0.68 34.75
C GLN A 2 19.10 0.33 34.27
N ARG A 3 19.14 1.59 34.74
CA ARG A 3 18.22 2.65 34.27
C ARG A 3 18.41 2.99 32.79
N SER A 4 19.65 3.01 32.32
CA SER A 4 20.00 3.30 30.92
C SER A 4 19.44 2.23 29.99
N PHE A 5 19.59 0.95 30.36
CA PHE A 5 19.03 -0.17 29.60
C PHE A 5 17.51 -0.15 29.53
N LYS A 6 16.84 0.18 30.64
CA LYS A 6 15.37 0.33 30.65
C LYS A 6 14.91 1.47 29.72
N LEU A 7 15.66 2.57 29.71
CA LEU A 7 15.33 3.75 28.91
C LEU A 7 15.52 3.48 27.41
N VAL A 8 16.60 2.78 27.03
CA VAL A 8 16.81 2.30 25.66
C VAL A 8 15.69 1.33 25.26
N GLY A 9 15.39 0.33 26.09
CA GLY A 9 14.32 -0.64 25.80
C GLY A 9 12.95 0.01 25.63
N ALA A 10 12.61 1.01 26.45
CA ALA A 10 11.38 1.78 26.32
C ALA A 10 11.34 2.57 25.00
N LEU A 11 12.44 3.22 24.63
CA LEU A 11 12.56 3.95 23.36
C LEU A 11 12.44 3.02 22.15
N THR A 12 13.08 1.85 22.20
CA THR A 12 12.99 0.87 21.12
C THR A 12 11.56 0.33 20.97
N LEU A 13 10.87 0.07 22.09
CA LEU A 13 9.48 -0.37 22.07
C LEU A 13 8.57 0.69 21.44
N VAL A 14 8.67 1.94 21.89
CA VAL A 14 7.87 3.06 21.37
C VAL A 14 8.18 3.31 19.90
N GLY A 15 9.46 3.30 19.52
CA GLY A 15 9.88 3.47 18.13
C GLY A 15 9.34 2.35 17.23
N SER A 16 9.35 1.10 17.70
CA SER A 16 8.83 -0.05 16.94
C SER A 16 7.30 0.03 16.77
N LEU A 17 6.58 0.41 17.82
CA LEU A 17 5.13 0.65 17.76
C LEU A 17 4.79 1.78 16.80
N ALA A 18 5.50 2.90 16.87
CA ALA A 18 5.30 4.05 15.99
C ALA A 18 5.60 3.71 14.53
N ALA A 19 6.67 2.97 14.26
CA ALA A 19 7.00 2.52 12.91
C ALA A 19 5.95 1.54 12.36
N GLY A 20 5.49 0.61 13.19
CA GLY A 20 4.44 -0.35 12.83
C GLY A 20 3.10 0.32 12.52
N THR A 21 2.66 1.27 13.35
CA THR A 21 1.41 2.01 13.08
C THR A 21 1.54 2.90 11.86
N TYR A 22 2.68 3.57 11.66
CA TYR A 22 2.93 4.36 10.44
C TYR A 22 2.85 3.47 9.19
N TYR A 23 3.48 2.30 9.23
CA TYR A 23 3.40 1.34 8.13
C TYR A 23 1.95 0.93 7.87
N LEU A 24 1.19 0.55 8.89
CA LEU A 24 -0.20 0.09 8.72
C LEU A 24 -1.13 1.19 8.20
N LEU A 25 -0.95 2.44 8.63
CA LEU A 25 -1.86 3.53 8.28
C LEU A 25 -1.51 4.19 6.94
N PHE A 26 -0.22 4.26 6.59
CA PHE A 26 0.24 5.06 5.46
C PHE A 26 0.90 4.25 4.34
N MET A 27 1.51 3.09 4.65
CA MET A 27 2.23 2.28 3.65
C MET A 27 1.54 0.95 3.31
N ARG A 28 0.75 0.37 4.22
CA ARG A 28 0.11 -0.93 4.03
C ARG A 28 -1.00 -0.87 2.99
N SER A 29 -1.63 0.28 2.82
CA SER A 29 -2.36 0.54 1.58
C SER A 29 -1.34 0.61 0.45
N ARG A 30 -0.95 -0.58 -0.05
CA ARG A 30 -0.61 -0.76 -1.45
C ARG A 30 -1.82 -0.23 -2.18
N ARG A 31 -1.77 1.07 -2.52
CA ARG A 31 -2.84 1.67 -3.28
C ARG A 31 -3.01 0.79 -4.51
N PRO A 32 -4.25 0.43 -4.89
CA PRO A 32 -4.43 -0.21 -6.17
C PRO A 32 -3.66 0.61 -7.20
N GLN A 33 -2.84 -0.07 -8.00
CA GLN A 33 -2.10 0.55 -9.08
C GLN A 33 -2.60 -0.10 -10.35
N VAL A 34 -2.83 0.72 -11.37
CA VAL A 34 -3.09 0.23 -12.71
C VAL A 34 -1.74 0.08 -13.37
N GLU A 35 -1.37 -1.16 -13.67
CA GLU A 35 -0.14 -1.46 -14.41
C GLU A 35 -0.52 -1.82 -15.84
N LEU A 36 -0.04 -1.02 -16.78
CA LEU A 36 -0.24 -1.21 -18.21
C LEU A 36 1.04 -1.81 -18.79
N TYR A 37 0.88 -2.97 -19.44
CA TYR A 37 1.94 -3.69 -20.11
C TYR A 37 1.76 -3.54 -21.62
N PHE A 38 2.82 -3.14 -22.31
CA PHE A 38 2.81 -2.93 -23.75
C PHE A 38 3.60 -4.03 -24.47
N ASP A 39 3.27 -4.27 -25.73
CA ASP A 39 3.86 -5.35 -26.53
C ASP A 39 5.36 -5.18 -26.79
N ASP A 40 5.88 -3.95 -26.66
CA ASP A 40 7.31 -3.64 -26.74
C ASP A 40 8.08 -3.95 -25.45
N GLY A 41 7.38 -4.47 -24.44
CA GLY A 41 7.93 -4.79 -23.13
C GLY A 41 8.03 -3.60 -22.18
N SER A 42 7.58 -2.42 -22.59
CA SER A 42 7.46 -1.27 -21.68
C SER A 42 6.31 -1.44 -20.70
N MET A 43 6.40 -0.74 -19.57
CA MET A 43 5.41 -0.78 -18.51
C MET A 43 5.15 0.63 -17.98
N VAL A 44 3.88 0.95 -17.75
CA VAL A 44 3.45 2.18 -17.09
C VAL A 44 2.64 1.82 -15.85
N ALA A 45 3.06 2.32 -14.69
CA ALA A 45 2.34 2.19 -13.43
C ALA A 45 1.62 3.51 -13.10
N LEU A 46 0.30 3.47 -13.00
CA LEU A 46 -0.54 4.60 -12.63
C LEU A 46 -1.07 4.38 -11.21
N PRO A 47 -0.86 5.32 -10.28
CA PRO A 47 -1.53 5.30 -8.99
C PRO A 47 -3.06 5.35 -9.18
N ALA A 48 -3.84 4.52 -8.48
CA ALA A 48 -5.30 4.49 -8.70
C ALA A 48 -6.03 5.80 -8.40
N ASP A 49 -5.43 6.71 -7.62
CA ASP A 49 -6.03 8.01 -7.32
C ASP A 49 -5.76 9.09 -8.38
N THR A 50 -5.10 8.76 -9.49
CA THR A 50 -4.91 9.71 -10.59
C THR A 50 -6.06 9.68 -11.60
N ALA A 51 -6.25 10.80 -12.31
CA ALA A 51 -7.29 10.93 -13.33
C ALA A 51 -7.07 9.96 -14.50
N GLU A 52 -5.81 9.65 -14.82
CA GLU A 52 -5.42 8.70 -15.87
C GLU A 52 -5.79 7.26 -15.52
N ALA A 53 -5.79 6.90 -14.23
CA ALA A 53 -6.16 5.56 -13.76
C ALA A 53 -7.69 5.35 -13.66
N ALA A 54 -8.46 6.43 -13.57
CA ALA A 54 -9.91 6.40 -13.40
C ALA A 54 -10.68 5.54 -14.43
N PRO A 55 -10.43 5.65 -15.75
CA PRO A 55 -11.17 4.82 -16.72
C PRO A 55 -10.87 3.33 -16.58
N PHE A 56 -9.62 2.96 -16.29
CA PHE A 56 -9.22 1.56 -16.13
C PHE A 56 -9.80 0.94 -14.85
N THR A 57 -9.75 1.69 -13.75
CA THR A 57 -10.34 1.25 -12.47
C THR A 57 -11.86 1.13 -12.55
N ALA A 58 -12.55 2.00 -13.29
CA ALA A 58 -13.99 1.90 -13.52
C ALA A 58 -14.37 0.56 -14.20
N ILE A 59 -13.68 0.21 -15.29
CA ILE A 59 -13.91 -1.04 -16.01
C ILE A 59 -13.62 -2.24 -15.11
N ALA A 60 -12.49 -2.23 -14.38
CA ALA A 60 -12.13 -3.30 -13.48
C ALA A 60 -13.18 -3.50 -12.37
N ASN A 61 -13.69 -2.41 -11.80
CA ASN A 61 -14.74 -2.46 -10.78
C ASN A 61 -16.05 -3.04 -11.33
N ASP A 62 -16.42 -2.70 -12.57
CA ASP A 62 -17.64 -3.24 -13.18
C ASP A 62 -17.51 -4.75 -13.43
N VAL A 63 -16.37 -5.22 -13.92
CA VAL A 63 -16.09 -6.66 -14.08
C VAL A 63 -16.12 -7.40 -12.74
N LEU A 64 -15.52 -6.80 -11.69
CA LEU A 64 -15.45 -7.41 -10.36
C LEU A 64 -16.80 -7.43 -9.63
N LYS A 65 -17.72 -6.50 -9.91
CA LYS A 65 -19.10 -6.58 -9.38
C LYS A 65 -19.82 -7.81 -9.90
N ASP A 66 -19.64 -8.11 -11.18
CA ASP A 66 -20.27 -9.27 -11.82
C ASP A 66 -19.55 -10.59 -11.49
N ASN A 67 -18.26 -10.51 -11.14
CA ASN A 67 -17.41 -11.66 -10.84
C ASN A 67 -16.63 -11.43 -9.53
N PRO A 68 -17.32 -11.44 -8.37
CA PRO A 68 -16.68 -11.16 -7.10
C PRO A 68 -15.63 -12.23 -6.78
N ILE A 69 -14.37 -11.80 -6.71
CA ILE A 69 -13.28 -12.66 -6.28
C ILE A 69 -13.41 -12.81 -4.76
N SER A 70 -13.73 -14.01 -4.30
CA SER A 70 -13.73 -14.34 -2.87
C SER A 70 -12.28 -14.50 -2.42
N CYS A 71 -11.79 -13.58 -1.59
CA CYS A 71 -10.48 -13.69 -0.94
C CYS A 71 -10.51 -14.70 0.21
#